data_AF-A0A2A5XU63-F1
#
_entry.id   AF-A0A2A5XU63-F1
#
_cell.length_a   1.000
_cell.length_b   1.000
_cell.length_c   1.000
_cell.angle_alpha   90.00
_cell.angle_beta   90.00
_cell.angle_gamma   90.00
#
_symmetry.space_group_name_H-M   'P 1'
#
loop_
_entity.id
_entity.type
_entity.pdbx_description
1 polymer ?
#
loop_
_entity_poly.entity_id
_entity_poly.type
_entity_poly.pdbx_seq_one_letter_code
_entity_poly.pdbx_strand_id
1 'polypeptide(L)'
;MKFRLDDVDHKILDLLIDNSRIPFTDIAKKLLISAGTVHVRVKKMEDAGIIKGSSLALDYKKLGYTFIAYIGIFLEKTHLTNIVLEKLNNIPFVTVAHITTGRFNIFCKVRSRNTNHAKEIIFMIDDIEGVSRTETMISLEESINDKKRLMHKIFNEIK
;
A
#
# COMPACT_ATOMS: atom_id res chain seq x y z
N MET A 1 14.70 -19.89 0.83
CA MET A 1 14.68 -20.37 -0.56
C MET A 1 14.31 -19.19 -1.46
N LYS A 2 15.18 -18.76 -2.37
CA LYS A 2 14.96 -17.57 -3.21
C LYS A 2 14.14 -18.02 -4.43
N PHE A 3 12.83 -17.74 -4.45
CA PHE A 3 12.02 -17.99 -5.64
C PHE A 3 12.56 -17.13 -6.78
N ARG A 4 13.02 -17.76 -7.86
CA ARG A 4 13.56 -17.05 -9.03
C ARG A 4 12.46 -17.00 -10.10
N LEU A 5 12.03 -15.78 -10.42
CA LEU A 5 11.12 -15.53 -11.53
C LEU A 5 11.85 -15.77 -12.85
N ASP A 6 11.21 -16.46 -13.78
CA ASP A 6 11.68 -16.53 -15.17
C ASP A 6 10.94 -15.53 -16.07
N ASP A 7 11.35 -15.44 -17.33
CA ASP A 7 10.76 -14.51 -18.31
C ASP A 7 9.25 -14.70 -18.51
N VAL A 8 8.74 -15.93 -18.34
CA VAL A 8 7.30 -16.20 -18.47
C VAL A 8 6.57 -15.67 -17.25
N ASP A 9 7.11 -15.88 -16.05
CA ASP A 9 6.55 -15.34 -14.81
C ASP A 9 6.49 -13.81 -14.85
N HIS A 10 7.56 -13.16 -15.33
CA HIS A 10 7.59 -11.71 -15.52
C HIS A 10 6.48 -11.21 -16.45
N LYS A 11 6.29 -11.86 -17.60
CA LYS A 11 5.23 -11.47 -18.55
C LYS A 11 3.82 -11.73 -18.00
N ILE A 12 3.64 -12.79 -17.20
CA ILE A 12 2.36 -13.06 -16.51
C ILE A 12 2.08 -11.93 -15.51
N LEU A 13 3.06 -11.55 -14.69
CA LEU A 13 2.94 -10.47 -13.71
C LEU A 13 2.64 -9.13 -14.37
N ASP A 14 3.30 -8.83 -15.49
CA ASP A 14 3.09 -7.61 -16.27
C ASP A 14 1.62 -7.45 -16.69
N LEU A 15 1.04 -8.51 -17.26
CA LEU A 15 -0.37 -8.55 -17.67
C LEU A 15 -1.34 -8.42 -16.47
N LEU A 16 -0.99 -9.02 -15.32
CA LEU A 16 -1.80 -8.96 -14.11
C LEU A 16 -1.74 -7.61 -13.40
N ILE A 17 -0.62 -6.88 -13.47
CA ILE A 17 -0.49 -5.52 -12.93
C ILE A 17 -1.42 -4.56 -13.67
N ASP A 18 -1.50 -4.71 -14.99
CA ASP A 18 -2.37 -3.89 -15.82
C ASP A 18 -3.84 -4.22 -15.56
N ASN A 19 -4.18 -5.51 -15.59
CA ASN A 19 -5.52 -6.01 -15.31
C ASN A 19 -5.49 -7.32 -14.52
N SER A 20 -5.69 -7.22 -13.21
CA SER A 20 -5.73 -8.40 -12.32
C SER A 20 -6.91 -9.34 -12.57
N ARG A 21 -7.92 -8.91 -13.35
CA ARG A 21 -9.10 -9.71 -13.73
C ARG A 21 -8.96 -10.38 -15.09
N ILE A 22 -7.82 -10.22 -15.77
CA ILE A 22 -7.62 -10.86 -17.07
C ILE A 22 -7.74 -12.39 -16.93
N PRO A 23 -8.57 -13.06 -17.76
CA PRO A 23 -8.67 -14.52 -17.70
C PRO A 23 -7.33 -15.19 -18.02
N PHE A 24 -7.00 -16.27 -17.32
CA PHE A 24 -5.78 -17.03 -17.58
C PHE A 24 -5.74 -17.61 -19.01
N THR A 25 -6.90 -17.85 -19.62
CA THR A 25 -7.01 -18.25 -21.03
C THR A 25 -6.50 -17.18 -21.99
N ASP A 26 -6.67 -15.90 -21.64
CA ASP A 26 -6.24 -14.79 -22.49
C ASP A 26 -4.76 -14.46 -22.27
N ILE A 27 -4.26 -14.60 -21.03
CA ILE A 27 -2.82 -14.60 -20.76
C ILE A 27 -2.15 -15.72 -21.56
N ALA A 28 -2.70 -16.93 -21.50
CA ALA A 28 -2.18 -18.11 -22.18
C ALA A 28 -2.07 -17.90 -23.70
N LYS A 29 -3.11 -17.34 -24.33
CA LYS A 29 -3.08 -16.96 -25.76
C LYS A 29 -1.97 -15.96 -26.08
N LYS A 30 -1.82 -14.90 -25.27
CA LYS A 30 -0.79 -13.86 -25.48
C LYS A 30 0.63 -14.40 -25.33
N LEU A 31 0.83 -15.37 -24.45
CA LEU A 31 2.15 -15.94 -24.14
C LEU A 31 2.44 -17.26 -24.88
N LEU A 32 1.51 -17.73 -25.72
CA LEU A 32 1.62 -19.00 -26.47
C LEU A 32 1.89 -20.22 -25.56
N ILE A 33 1.20 -20.28 -24.42
CA ILE A 33 1.26 -21.39 -23.45
C ILE A 33 -0.14 -21.87 -23.09
N SER A 34 -0.25 -22.97 -22.32
CA SER A 34 -1.55 -23.46 -21.86
C SER A 34 -2.08 -22.63 -20.66
N ALA A 35 -3.40 -22.54 -20.52
CA ALA A 35 -4.02 -21.90 -19.35
C ALA A 35 -3.64 -22.63 -18.03
N GLY A 36 -3.45 -23.95 -18.07
CA GLY A 36 -2.95 -24.72 -16.94
C GLY A 36 -1.53 -24.30 -16.52
N THR A 37 -0.66 -24.01 -17.50
CA THR A 37 0.69 -23.49 -17.24
C THR A 37 0.65 -22.13 -16.54
N VAL A 38 -0.21 -21.21 -17.00
CA VAL A 38 -0.42 -19.90 -16.35
C VAL A 38 -0.91 -20.10 -14.91
N HIS A 39 -1.92 -20.96 -14.71
CA HIS A 39 -2.47 -21.24 -13.39
C HIS A 39 -1.40 -21.75 -12.40
N VAL A 40 -0.60 -22.74 -12.79
CA VAL A 40 0.47 -23.30 -11.95
C VAL A 40 1.52 -22.25 -11.61
N ARG A 41 1.89 -21.38 -12.55
CA ARG A 41 2.88 -20.32 -12.33
C ARG A 41 2.35 -19.25 -11.38
N VAL A 42 1.12 -18.77 -11.57
CA VAL A 42 0.48 -17.82 -10.66
C VAL A 42 0.41 -18.40 -9.25
N LYS A 43 -0.05 -19.65 -9.11
CA LYS A 43 -0.15 -20.33 -7.82
C LYS A 43 1.22 -20.44 -7.12
N LYS A 44 2.28 -20.78 -7.86
CA LYS A 44 3.65 -20.81 -7.34
C LYS A 44 4.12 -19.44 -6.85
N MET A 45 3.80 -18.36 -7.56
CA MET A 45 4.14 -17.00 -7.15
C MET A 45 3.34 -16.52 -5.92
N GLU A 46 2.09 -16.97 -5.78
CA GLU A 46 1.27 -16.76 -4.57
C GLU A 46 1.86 -17.51 -3.37
N ASP A 47 2.17 -18.80 -3.54
CA ASP A 47 2.75 -19.64 -2.48
C ASP A 47 4.15 -19.13 -2.06
N ALA A 48 4.89 -18.50 -2.97
CA ALA A 48 6.16 -17.84 -2.70
C ALA A 48 6.02 -16.45 -2.03
N GLY A 49 4.80 -15.92 -1.89
CA GLY A 49 4.53 -14.61 -1.30
C GLY A 49 4.88 -13.42 -2.19
N ILE A 50 5.18 -13.65 -3.48
CA ILE A 50 5.40 -12.58 -4.48
C ILE A 50 4.06 -11.94 -4.81
N ILE A 51 3.05 -12.75 -5.09
CA ILE A 51 1.66 -12.30 -5.21
C ILE A 51 1.02 -12.45 -3.84
N LYS A 52 0.78 -11.32 -3.15
CA LYS A 52 0.11 -11.31 -1.85
C LYS A 52 -1.41 -11.24 -1.94
N GLY A 53 -1.93 -10.95 -3.13
CA GLY A 53 -3.36 -10.81 -3.40
C GLY A 53 -3.65 -9.81 -4.50
N SER A 54 -4.93 -9.65 -4.83
CA SER A 54 -5.42 -8.60 -5.74
C SER A 54 -6.21 -7.56 -4.96
N SER A 55 -6.07 -6.28 -5.33
CA SER A 55 -6.80 -5.18 -4.70
C SER A 55 -7.49 -4.33 -5.76
N LEU A 56 -8.59 -3.69 -5.37
CA LEU A 56 -9.31 -2.74 -6.22
C LEU A 56 -8.68 -1.36 -6.11
N ALA A 57 -8.41 -0.74 -7.25
CA ALA A 57 -8.11 0.69 -7.30
C ALA A 57 -9.43 1.46 -7.24
N LEU A 58 -9.67 2.15 -6.12
CA LEU A 58 -10.89 2.94 -5.90
C LEU A 58 -10.58 4.44 -6.02
N ASP A 59 -11.53 5.17 -6.60
CA ASP A 59 -11.48 6.63 -6.63
C ASP A 59 -12.02 7.19 -5.31
N TYR A 60 -11.10 7.43 -4.37
CA TYR A 60 -11.44 8.00 -3.07
C TYR A 60 -12.12 9.37 -3.17
N LYS A 61 -11.86 10.16 -4.23
CA LYS A 61 -12.51 11.47 -4.39
C LYS A 61 -14.00 11.28 -4.66
N LYS A 62 -14.36 10.33 -5.53
CA LYS A 62 -15.76 9.96 -5.79
C LYS A 62 -16.46 9.32 -4.58
N LEU A 63 -15.70 8.72 -3.69
CA LEU A 63 -16.21 8.17 -2.42
C LEU A 63 -16.27 9.23 -1.29
N GLY A 64 -15.95 10.49 -1.57
CA GLY A 64 -16.01 11.58 -0.60
C GLY A 64 -14.83 11.66 0.36
N TYR A 65 -13.74 10.92 0.10
CA TYR A 65 -12.48 10.95 0.87
C TYR A 65 -11.40 11.76 0.14
N THR A 66 -11.68 13.04 -0.04
CA THR A 66 -10.83 13.96 -0.82
C THR A 66 -9.72 14.60 0.01
N PHE A 67 -9.84 14.62 1.33
CA PHE A 67 -8.89 15.29 2.20
C PHE A 67 -7.77 14.33 2.61
N ILE A 68 -6.53 14.74 2.41
CA ILE A 68 -5.34 13.98 2.78
C ILE A 68 -4.52 14.83 3.75
N ALA A 69 -4.07 14.22 4.83
CA ALA A 69 -3.08 14.82 5.72
C ALA A 69 -1.97 13.83 6.05
N TYR A 70 -0.81 14.39 6.31
CA TYR A 70 0.35 13.69 6.84
C TYR A 70 0.54 14.11 8.28
N ILE A 71 0.76 13.15 9.17
CA ILE A 71 0.86 13.40 10.60
C ILE A 71 2.19 12.83 11.08
N GLY A 72 3.06 13.71 11.55
CA GLY A 72 4.22 13.36 12.35
C GLY A 72 3.80 13.16 13.80
N ILE A 73 4.10 12.01 14.37
CA ILE A 73 3.73 11.62 15.73
C ILE A 73 5.01 11.56 16.57
N PHE A 74 4.99 12.29 17.68
CA PHE A 74 6.04 12.25 18.70
C PHE A 74 5.58 11.34 19.82
N LEU A 75 6.45 10.44 20.24
CA LEU A 75 6.19 9.55 21.36
C LEU A 75 6.87 10.07 22.62
N GLU A 76 6.27 9.79 23.77
CA GLU A 76 6.88 10.07 25.07
C GLU A 76 8.19 9.26 25.25
N LYS A 77 8.18 8.00 24.81
CA LYS A 77 9.32 7.09 24.87
C LYS A 77 9.35 6.21 23.63
N THR A 78 10.55 6.03 23.05
CA THR A 78 10.72 5.25 21.81
C THR A 78 10.27 3.79 21.92
N HIS A 79 10.36 3.16 23.10
CA HIS A 79 9.92 1.77 23.26
C HIS A 79 8.41 1.57 23.05
N LEU A 80 7.61 2.64 23.13
CA LEU A 80 6.16 2.60 22.92
C LEU A 80 5.76 2.51 21.44
N THR A 81 6.72 2.62 20.51
CA THR A 81 6.47 2.67 19.05
C THR A 81 5.58 1.53 18.57
N ASN A 82 5.84 0.28 19.00
CA ASN A 82 5.08 -0.87 18.54
C ASN A 82 3.62 -0.85 19.06
N ILE A 83 3.41 -0.44 20.31
CA ILE A 83 2.08 -0.32 20.93
C ILE A 83 1.27 0.77 20.23
N VAL A 84 1.89 1.92 19.95
CA VAL A 84 1.23 3.00 19.22
C VAL A 84 0.91 2.60 17.79
N LEU A 85 1.79 1.89 17.09
CA LEU A 85 1.52 1.38 15.74
C LEU A 85 0.34 0.40 15.71
N GLU A 86 0.21 -0.47 16.71
CA GLU A 86 -0.93 -1.38 16.82
C GLU A 86 -2.24 -0.60 17.00
N LYS A 87 -2.25 0.42 17.87
CA LYS A 87 -3.41 1.31 18.05
C LYS A 87 -3.74 2.10 16.79
N LEU A 88 -2.73 2.61 16.07
CA LEU A 88 -2.90 3.30 14.79
C LEU A 88 -3.52 2.38 13.73
N ASN A 89 -3.17 1.10 13.71
CA ASN A 89 -3.74 0.13 12.77
C ASN A 89 -5.25 -0.10 13.01
N ASN A 90 -5.75 0.19 14.21
CA ASN A 90 -7.18 0.15 14.53
C ASN A 90 -7.93 1.41 14.09
N ILE A 91 -7.24 2.46 13.63
CA ILE A 91 -7.85 3.68 13.08
C ILE A 91 -7.92 3.53 11.54
N PRO A 92 -9.09 3.23 10.95
CA PRO A 92 -9.19 2.86 9.52
C PRO A 92 -8.76 3.97 8.57
N PHE A 93 -8.77 5.21 9.04
CA PHE A 93 -8.40 6.39 8.28
C PHE A 93 -6.88 6.58 8.15
N VAL A 94 -6.08 5.88 8.97
CA VAL A 94 -4.63 5.80 8.84
C VAL A 94 -4.30 4.79 7.74
N THR A 95 -3.93 5.30 6.56
CA THR A 95 -3.72 4.48 5.36
C THR A 95 -2.28 3.99 5.19
N VAL A 96 -1.33 4.68 5.82
CA VAL A 96 0.10 4.35 5.81
C VAL A 96 0.70 4.87 7.11
N ALA A 97 1.60 4.11 7.74
CA ALA A 97 2.42 4.56 8.85
C ALA A 97 3.85 4.03 8.71
N HIS A 98 4.82 4.86 9.07
CA HIS A 98 6.25 4.54 9.01
C HIS A 98 6.92 4.89 10.32
N ILE A 99 7.85 4.05 10.77
CA ILE A 99 8.83 4.45 11.79
C ILE A 99 9.91 5.27 11.09
N THR A 100 10.26 6.43 11.64
CA THR A 100 11.22 7.34 11.02
C THR A 100 12.38 7.68 11.96
N THR A 101 13.57 7.86 11.39
CA THR A 101 14.75 8.39 12.12
C THR A 101 14.75 9.92 12.23
N GLY A 102 13.85 10.59 11.50
CA GLY A 102 13.76 12.04 11.42
C GLY A 102 13.16 12.69 12.66
N ARG A 103 12.57 13.88 12.47
CA ARG A 103 12.01 14.70 13.57
C ARG A 103 10.92 13.99 14.38
N PHE A 104 10.19 13.06 13.77
CA PHE A 104 9.08 12.34 14.36
C PHE A 104 9.46 10.87 14.57
N ASN A 105 8.86 10.21 15.56
CA ASN A 105 9.05 8.77 15.75
C ASN A 105 8.27 7.97 14.71
N ILE A 106 7.02 8.40 14.44
CA ILE A 106 6.14 7.80 13.44
C ILE A 106 5.67 8.89 12.48
N PHE A 107 5.62 8.57 11.19
CA PHE A 107 5.05 9.44 10.16
C PHE A 107 3.96 8.68 9.41
N CYS A 108 2.73 9.19 9.44
CA CYS A 108 1.59 8.51 8.86
C CYS A 108 0.83 9.38 7.84
N LYS A 109 0.08 8.73 6.97
CA LYS A 109 -0.81 9.33 5.98
C LYS A 109 -2.25 8.95 6.31
N VAL A 110 -3.09 9.97 6.48
CA VAL A 110 -4.52 9.80 6.71
C VAL A 110 -5.34 10.25 5.51
N ARG A 111 -6.51 9.62 5.32
CA ARG A 111 -7.55 10.07 4.39
C ARG A 111 -8.83 10.35 5.15
N SER A 112 -9.42 11.52 4.92
CA SER A 112 -10.65 11.95 5.56
C SER A 112 -11.60 12.60 4.55
N ARG A 113 -12.78 12.98 5.03
CA ARG A 113 -13.86 13.52 4.19
C ARG A 113 -13.73 15.03 3.99
N ASN A 114 -13.28 15.71 5.03
CA ASN A 114 -13.13 17.15 5.12
C ASN A 114 -12.28 17.48 6.36
N THR A 115 -12.06 18.77 6.59
CA THR A 115 -11.27 19.28 7.73
C THR A 115 -11.82 18.84 9.09
N ASN A 116 -13.14 18.80 9.28
CA ASN A 116 -13.73 18.38 10.55
C ASN A 116 -13.47 16.89 10.83
N HIS A 117 -13.66 16.04 9.81
CA HIS A 117 -13.34 14.63 9.93
C HIS A 117 -11.83 14.41 10.14
N ALA A 118 -10.97 15.23 9.53
CA ALA A 118 -9.52 15.19 9.78
C ALA A 118 -9.17 15.51 11.23
N LYS A 119 -9.81 16.55 11.80
CA LYS A 119 -9.65 16.91 13.21
C LYS A 119 -10.01 15.76 14.15
N GLU A 120 -11.13 15.08 13.90
CA GLU A 120 -11.55 13.91 14.67
C GLU A 120 -10.48 12.80 14.62
N ILE A 121 -9.94 12.50 13.43
CA ILE A 121 -8.89 11.50 13.26
C ILE A 121 -7.60 11.90 14.00
N ILE A 122 -7.21 13.17 13.93
CA ILE A 122 -6.01 13.67 14.63
C ILE A 122 -6.19 13.51 16.15
N PHE A 123 -7.37 13.83 16.68
CA PHE A 123 -7.66 13.64 18.10
C PHE A 123 -7.65 12.16 18.51
N MET A 124 -8.18 11.26 17.67
CA MET A 124 -8.05 9.82 17.91
C MET A 124 -6.59 9.37 17.99
N ILE A 125 -5.69 10.01 17.24
CA ILE A 125 -4.25 9.71 17.28
C ILE A 125 -3.61 10.33 18.53
N ASP A 126 -3.94 11.57 18.87
CA ASP A 126 -3.43 12.27 20.06
C ASP A 126 -3.84 11.54 21.35
N ASP A 127 -5.03 10.96 21.41
CA ASP A 127 -5.55 10.20 22.55
C ASP A 127 -4.87 8.82 22.75
N ILE A 128 -4.03 8.39 21.80
CA ILE A 128 -3.27 7.15 21.96
C ILE A 128 -2.24 7.33 23.06
N GLU A 129 -2.39 6.57 24.15
CA GLU A 129 -1.38 6.48 25.20
C GLU A 129 0.03 6.22 24.63
N GLY A 130 0.97 7.08 25.03
CA GLY A 130 2.34 7.10 24.53
C GLY A 130 2.60 8.13 23.43
N VAL A 131 1.55 8.71 22.83
CA VAL A 131 1.66 9.89 21.96
C VAL A 131 1.79 11.14 22.83
N SER A 132 2.88 11.89 22.62
CA SER A 132 3.14 13.14 23.33
C SER A 132 2.54 14.35 22.60
N ARG A 133 2.62 14.37 21.27
CA ARG A 133 2.06 15.40 20.40
C ARG A 133 2.06 14.96 18.94
N THR A 134 1.29 15.65 18.12
CA THR A 134 1.31 15.49 16.66
C THR A 134 1.66 16.79 15.94
N GLU A 135 2.19 16.66 14.72
CA GLU A 135 2.43 17.76 13.78
C GLU A 135 1.79 17.38 12.45
N THR A 136 0.81 18.16 11.99
CA THR A 136 0.00 17.83 10.82
C THR A 136 0.37 18.71 9.63
N MET A 137 0.53 18.08 8.46
CA MET A 137 0.69 18.73 7.17
C MET A 137 -0.46 18.35 6.24
N ILE A 138 -1.23 19.33 5.77
CA ILE A 138 -2.32 19.11 4.84
C ILE A 138 -1.76 18.94 3.44
N SER A 139 -2.16 17.88 2.74
CA SER A 139 -1.87 17.72 1.31
C SER A 139 -2.87 18.52 0.51
N LEU A 140 -2.38 19.57 -0.16
CA LEU A 140 -3.19 20.37 -1.09
C LEU A 140 -3.55 19.57 -2.34
N GLU A 141 -2.62 18.73 -2.79
CA GLU A 141 -2.77 17.88 -3.97
C GLU A 141 -1.98 16.58 -3.82
N GLU A 142 -2.54 15.48 -4.32
CA GLU A 142 -1.83 14.22 -4.55
C GLU A 142 -1.49 14.12 -6.05
N SER A 143 -0.46 14.84 -6.49
CA SER A 143 -0.11 14.95 -7.92
C SER A 143 0.42 13.64 -8.53
N ILE A 144 0.97 12.74 -7.69
CA ILE A 144 1.50 11.44 -8.12
C ILE A 144 1.08 10.36 -7.13
N ASN A 145 0.40 9.33 -7.64
CA ASN A 145 0.05 8.13 -6.88
C ASN A 145 0.02 6.90 -7.81
N ASP A 146 1.18 6.58 -8.38
CA ASP A 146 1.34 5.53 -9.39
C ASP A 146 2.30 4.43 -8.90
N LYS A 147 1.74 3.39 -8.30
CA LYS A 147 2.48 2.18 -7.91
C LYS A 147 2.78 1.27 -9.10
N LYS A 148 1.97 1.33 -10.17
CA LYS A 148 2.11 0.44 -11.34
C LYS A 148 3.42 0.71 -12.06
N ARG A 149 3.78 1.98 -12.24
CA ARG A 149 5.05 2.38 -12.88
C ARG A 149 6.28 1.78 -12.19
N LEU A 150 6.29 1.73 -10.85
CA LEU A 150 7.40 1.10 -10.11
C LEU A 150 7.44 -0.41 -10.34
N MET A 151 6.29 -1.09 -10.30
CA MET A 151 6.23 -2.54 -10.50
C MET A 151 6.71 -2.94 -11.89
N HIS A 152 6.26 -2.22 -12.93
CA HIS A 152 6.76 -2.33 -14.30
C HIS A 152 8.28 -2.22 -14.38
N LYS A 153 8.88 -1.25 -13.66
CA LYS A 153 10.33 -1.07 -13.62
C LYS A 153 11.05 -2.24 -12.94
N ILE A 154 10.59 -2.67 -11.77
CA ILE A 154 11.19 -3.77 -11.00
C ILE A 154 11.22 -5.07 -11.82
N PHE A 155 10.12 -5.43 -12.47
CA PHE A 155 10.05 -6.68 -13.23
C PHE A 155 10.85 -6.65 -14.54
N ASN A 156 11.14 -5.47 -15.08
CA ASN A 156 12.05 -5.35 -16.21
C ASN A 156 13.54 -5.42 -15.82
N GLU A 157 13.89 -5.13 -14.55
CA GLU A 157 15.28 -5.12 -14.05
C GLU A 157 15.74 -6.45 -13.45
N ILE A 158 14.83 -7.35 -13.06
CA ILE A 158 15.15 -8.65 -12.41
C ILE A 158 15.70 -9.73 -13.38
N LYS A 159 16.00 -9.37 -14.64
CA LYS A 159 16.54 -10.29 -15.66
C LYS A 159 17.85 -10.98 -15.24
#